data_AF-A0A6G5ACG5-F1
#
_entry.id   AF-A0A6G5ACG5-F1
#
_cell.length_a   1.000
_cell.length_b   1.000
_cell.length_c   1.000
_cell.angle_alpha   90.00
_cell.angle_beta   90.00
_cell.angle_gamma   90.00
#
_symmetry.space_group_name_H-M   'P 1'
#
loop_
_entity.id
_entity.type
_entity.pdbx_description
1 polymer ?
#
loop_
_entity_poly.entity_id
_entity_poly.type
_entity_poly.pdbx_seq_one_letter_code
_entity_poly.pdbx_strand_id
1 'polypeptide(L)'
;HLFPFANGLSEVASPADDFQIISNPKGSESNAGLSKHAARKYIMNFLRVIVVDSLSLAFPTKQAPVIDLVLEAFPSHATLSQQKEYVTEILSSLREHLLAADVLLNDQAALPITAGGKYSNIPPNIFYLTSCFVDKLWQGVYTRDPHEILDFIIKLLGQVKRKGMHVQTENVYRSLNRTLLFILSRPTECVADQMTKLECLQKMIIHRTLMLVAANSEAEFIPCLCYCLLQLTADAQISMETVRRTTWHINPASFSDRSRNAADNKNLSSSEEGHLLVASAACKVWEIVYLSKRQSLEELCKVALPVAEGSTGGQIPDLQSLWEVLHEPLCRAWTNFLDLERKSGYTREVMQTQMQTVSQKLQKVTGGLSRLASRKIKREQAPKVPLSTMTSQEVEMWTQVHVSIVQELVDLQLKRHQQSQQ
;
A
#
# COMPACT_ATOMS: atom_id res chain seq x y z
N HIS A 1 1.23 -25.78 14.14
CA HIS A 1 0.46 -24.97 13.17
C HIS A 1 0.62 -23.48 13.46
N LEU A 2 0.84 -22.66 12.43
CA LEU A 2 1.00 -21.20 12.56
C LEU A 2 -0.29 -20.52 13.03
N PHE A 3 -1.43 -21.03 12.54
CA PHE A 3 -2.77 -20.65 12.98
C PHE A 3 -3.22 -21.67 14.03
N PRO A 4 -3.44 -21.25 15.30
CA PRO A 4 -3.95 -22.15 16.32
C PRO A 4 -5.41 -22.52 16.02
N PHE A 5 -5.76 -23.79 16.20
CA PHE A 5 -7.13 -24.25 16.05
C PHE A 5 -8.02 -23.65 17.15
N ALA A 6 -9.20 -23.17 16.76
CA ALA A 6 -10.28 -23.01 17.72
C ALA A 6 -10.77 -24.41 18.06
N ASN A 7 -10.38 -24.95 19.21
CA ASN A 7 -11.04 -26.14 19.75
C ASN A 7 -12.46 -25.74 20.14
N GLY A 8 -13.40 -25.94 19.22
CA GLY A 8 -14.83 -25.70 19.42
C GLY A 8 -15.63 -26.75 18.66
N LEU A 9 -15.90 -27.85 19.35
CA LEU A 9 -16.96 -28.84 19.15
C LEU A 9 -17.26 -29.30 17.71
N SER A 10 -16.93 -30.57 17.48
CA SER A 10 -17.63 -31.41 16.52
C SER A 10 -19.10 -31.46 16.89
N GLU A 11 -19.95 -30.73 16.19
CA GLU A 11 -21.37 -31.07 16.05
C GLU A 11 -21.87 -30.60 14.68
N VAL A 12 -22.53 -31.54 14.00
CA VAL A 12 -23.05 -31.40 12.65
C VAL A 12 -24.13 -30.33 12.67
N ALA A 13 -23.87 -29.16 12.05
CA ALA A 13 -24.88 -28.13 11.92
C ALA A 13 -25.98 -28.59 10.95
N SER A 14 -27.17 -28.85 11.49
CA SER A 14 -28.41 -29.01 10.73
C SER A 14 -28.92 -27.63 10.29
N PRO A 15 -29.57 -27.47 9.12
CA PRO A 15 -29.83 -26.18 8.49
C PRO A 15 -31.03 -25.41 9.07
N ALA A 16 -31.22 -25.41 10.39
CA ALA A 16 -32.40 -24.83 11.04
C ALA A 16 -32.15 -23.66 12.01
N ASP A 17 -30.91 -23.27 12.29
CA ASP A 17 -30.60 -22.19 13.26
C ASP A 17 -30.18 -20.87 12.60
N ASP A 18 -30.80 -20.53 11.46
CA ASP A 18 -30.91 -19.13 11.05
C ASP A 18 -32.02 -18.49 11.91
N PHE A 19 -31.75 -17.31 12.47
CA PHE A 19 -32.61 -16.49 13.34
C PHE A 19 -32.56 -16.75 14.86
N GLN A 20 -31.47 -16.34 15.50
CA GLN A 20 -31.59 -15.53 16.73
C GLN A 20 -30.36 -14.65 16.99
N ILE A 21 -30.66 -13.39 17.30
CA ILE A 21 -29.75 -12.25 17.46
C ILE A 21 -29.40 -12.07 18.96
N ILE A 22 -28.13 -11.75 19.23
CA ILE A 22 -27.57 -11.06 20.42
C ILE A 22 -27.50 -11.83 21.76
N SER A 23 -26.32 -11.65 22.37
CA SER A 23 -25.94 -11.86 23.78
C SER A 23 -25.61 -13.28 24.27
N ASN A 24 -24.32 -13.63 24.18
CA ASN A 24 -23.65 -14.24 25.33
C ASN A 24 -22.15 -13.85 25.39
N PRO A 25 -21.67 -13.22 26.48
CA PRO A 25 -20.25 -13.00 26.75
C PRO A 25 -19.66 -14.25 27.45
N LYS A 26 -18.35 -14.46 27.30
CA LYS A 26 -17.52 -15.56 27.86
C LYS A 26 -17.31 -16.77 26.94
N GLY A 27 -16.66 -16.53 25.80
CA GLY A 27 -15.77 -17.50 25.16
C GLY A 27 -14.33 -17.04 25.41
N SER A 28 -13.50 -17.92 25.98
CA SER A 28 -12.13 -17.67 26.41
C SER A 28 -11.25 -16.91 25.40
N GLU A 29 -10.62 -15.81 25.85
CA GLU A 29 -9.64 -14.98 25.14
C GLU A 29 -8.32 -15.69 24.76
N SER A 30 -8.29 -17.03 24.69
CA SER A 30 -7.05 -17.80 24.59
C SER A 30 -6.55 -18.05 23.15
N ASN A 31 -7.18 -17.51 22.10
CA ASN A 31 -6.73 -17.73 20.70
C ASN A 31 -7.06 -16.57 19.71
N ALA A 32 -6.87 -15.30 20.10
CA ALA A 32 -7.16 -14.16 19.22
C ALA A 32 -6.10 -13.87 18.13
N GLY A 33 -4.93 -14.53 18.19
CA GLY A 33 -3.79 -14.25 17.31
C GLY A 33 -3.11 -15.50 16.76
N LEU A 34 -1.97 -15.31 16.10
CA LEU A 34 -1.12 -16.38 15.61
C LEU A 34 -0.45 -17.16 16.75
N SER A 35 0.05 -18.35 16.43
CA SER A 35 0.73 -19.22 17.37
C SER A 35 1.90 -18.51 18.06
N LYS A 36 2.04 -18.72 19.37
CA LYS A 36 3.18 -18.24 20.18
C LYS A 36 4.36 -19.22 20.18
N HIS A 37 4.27 -20.32 19.43
CA HIS A 37 5.32 -21.34 19.35
C HIS A 37 6.61 -20.76 18.74
N ALA A 38 7.78 -21.12 19.27
CA ALA A 38 9.08 -20.62 18.80
C ALA A 38 9.32 -20.83 17.29
N ALA A 39 8.70 -21.88 16.72
CA ALA A 39 8.77 -22.17 15.29
C ALA A 39 8.17 -21.07 14.38
N ARG A 40 7.27 -20.21 14.89
CA ARG A 40 6.65 -19.12 14.12
C ARG A 40 7.70 -18.28 13.39
N LYS A 41 8.76 -17.88 14.10
CA LYS A 41 9.84 -17.06 13.52
C LYS A 41 10.50 -17.74 12.31
N TYR A 42 10.74 -19.05 12.39
CA TYR A 42 11.36 -19.80 11.28
C TYR A 42 10.42 -19.91 10.08
N ILE A 43 9.12 -20.13 10.31
CA ILE A 43 8.11 -20.17 9.24
C ILE A 43 8.00 -18.80 8.56
N MET A 44 7.89 -17.72 9.33
CA MET A 44 7.82 -16.36 8.77
C MET A 44 9.10 -15.99 8.01
N ASN A 45 10.26 -16.37 8.53
CA ASN A 45 11.53 -16.19 7.82
C ASN A 45 11.57 -16.97 6.51
N PHE A 46 11.12 -18.23 6.52
CA PHE A 46 11.07 -19.07 5.33
C PHE A 46 10.18 -18.47 4.24
N LEU A 47 8.97 -18.02 4.60
CA LEU A 47 8.06 -17.33 3.68
C LEU A 47 8.66 -16.05 3.12
N ARG A 48 9.35 -15.26 3.96
CA ARG A 48 10.09 -14.07 3.50
C ARG A 48 11.16 -14.45 2.47
N VAL A 49 11.97 -15.48 2.75
CA VAL A 49 13.04 -15.93 1.83
C VAL A 49 12.44 -16.34 0.49
N ILE A 50 11.34 -17.10 0.48
CA ILE A 50 10.63 -17.48 -0.76
C ILE A 50 10.25 -16.24 -1.59
N VAL A 51 9.67 -15.22 -0.95
CA VAL A 51 9.29 -13.99 -1.67
C VAL A 51 10.53 -13.26 -2.17
N VAL A 52 11.56 -13.10 -1.34
CA VAL A 52 12.80 -12.40 -1.69
C VAL A 52 13.52 -13.06 -2.86
N ASP A 53 13.67 -14.38 -2.84
CA ASP A 53 14.32 -15.16 -3.90
C ASP A 53 13.57 -15.02 -5.22
N SER A 54 12.23 -14.91 -5.16
CA SER A 54 11.38 -14.72 -6.33
C SER A 54 11.53 -13.34 -6.99
N LEU A 55 12.03 -12.31 -6.27
CA LEU A 55 12.18 -10.97 -6.82
C LEU A 55 13.18 -10.92 -7.99
N SER A 56 14.13 -11.84 -8.03
CA SER A 56 15.08 -11.95 -9.14
C SER A 56 14.50 -12.64 -10.38
N LEU A 57 13.40 -13.38 -10.25
CA LEU A 57 12.81 -14.15 -11.34
C LEU A 57 11.99 -13.27 -12.29
N ALA A 58 11.77 -13.76 -13.51
CA ALA A 58 10.88 -13.08 -14.44
C ALA A 58 9.46 -13.04 -13.87
N PHE A 59 8.76 -11.91 -14.03
CA PHE A 59 7.39 -11.78 -13.54
C PHE A 59 6.49 -12.84 -14.21
N PRO A 60 5.69 -13.59 -13.45
CA PRO A 60 4.90 -14.69 -14.00
C PRO A 60 3.81 -14.16 -14.93
N THR A 61 3.57 -14.85 -16.04
CA THR A 61 2.55 -14.48 -17.04
C THR A 61 1.33 -15.39 -17.05
N LYS A 62 1.41 -16.54 -16.37
CA LYS A 62 0.36 -17.59 -16.36
C LYS A 62 -0.17 -17.90 -14.96
N GLN A 63 0.49 -17.41 -13.91
CA GLN A 63 0.22 -17.73 -12.51
C GLN A 63 0.32 -16.45 -11.68
N ALA A 64 -0.24 -16.46 -10.47
CA ALA A 64 -0.10 -15.36 -9.54
C ALA A 64 1.37 -15.20 -9.09
N PRO A 65 1.86 -13.96 -8.90
CA PRO A 65 3.13 -13.70 -8.25
C PRO A 65 3.26 -14.38 -6.87
N VAL A 66 4.49 -14.77 -6.52
CA VAL A 66 4.77 -15.49 -5.27
C VAL A 66 4.28 -14.73 -4.04
N ILE A 67 4.43 -13.40 -4.03
CA ILE A 67 3.91 -12.57 -2.94
C ILE A 67 2.41 -12.74 -2.74
N ASP A 68 1.62 -12.75 -3.81
CA ASP A 68 0.15 -12.90 -3.71
C ASP A 68 -0.21 -14.25 -3.09
N LEU A 69 0.45 -15.31 -3.55
CA LEU A 69 0.28 -16.66 -3.00
C LEU A 69 0.60 -16.70 -1.49
N VAL A 70 1.68 -16.04 -1.08
CA VAL A 70 2.09 -15.99 0.34
C VAL A 70 1.11 -15.16 1.17
N LEU A 71 0.65 -14.01 0.67
CA LEU A 71 -0.31 -13.16 1.39
C LEU A 71 -1.69 -13.82 1.55
N GLU A 72 -2.04 -14.76 0.68
CA GLU A 72 -3.27 -15.55 0.74
C GLU A 72 -3.08 -16.92 1.41
N ALA A 73 -1.87 -17.26 1.88
CA ALA A 73 -1.54 -18.55 2.49
C ALA A 73 -1.99 -18.68 3.97
N PHE A 74 -3.26 -18.37 4.23
CA PHE A 74 -3.92 -18.61 5.51
C PHE A 74 -5.11 -19.58 5.32
N PRO A 75 -5.46 -20.39 6.34
CA PRO A 75 -6.54 -21.36 6.22
C PRO A 75 -7.92 -20.68 6.18
N SER A 76 -8.92 -21.36 5.62
CA SER A 76 -10.30 -20.85 5.48
C SER A 76 -10.97 -20.48 6.81
N HIS A 77 -10.55 -21.09 7.91
CA HIS A 77 -11.05 -20.81 9.26
C HIS A 77 -10.26 -19.70 10.00
N ALA A 78 -9.26 -19.08 9.37
CA ALA A 78 -8.50 -18.01 9.99
C ALA A 78 -9.40 -16.79 10.25
N THR A 79 -9.41 -16.32 11.49
CA THR A 79 -10.14 -15.10 11.85
C THR A 79 -9.54 -13.87 11.17
N LEU A 80 -10.32 -12.79 11.01
CA LEU A 80 -9.81 -11.52 10.46
C LEU A 80 -8.61 -10.99 11.25
N SER A 81 -8.60 -11.14 12.59
CA SER A 81 -7.47 -10.77 13.44
C SER A 81 -6.19 -11.53 13.07
N GLN A 82 -6.29 -12.86 12.94
CA GLN A 82 -5.17 -13.71 12.54
C GLN A 82 -4.67 -13.41 11.13
N GLN A 83 -5.58 -13.13 10.19
CA GLN A 83 -5.21 -12.72 8.83
C GLN A 83 -4.44 -11.40 8.82
N LYS A 84 -4.91 -10.41 9.59
CA LYS A 84 -4.22 -9.11 9.75
C LYS A 84 -2.84 -9.28 10.36
N GLU A 85 -2.72 -10.05 11.43
CA GLU A 85 -1.44 -10.33 12.10
C GLU A 85 -0.46 -11.03 11.15
N TYR A 86 -0.92 -12.06 10.44
CA TYR A 86 -0.13 -12.80 9.46
C TYR A 86 0.39 -11.92 8.33
N VAL A 87 -0.52 -11.23 7.63
CA VAL A 87 -0.17 -10.37 6.50
C VAL A 87 0.73 -9.22 6.95
N THR A 88 0.42 -8.60 8.10
CA THR A 88 1.24 -7.52 8.64
C THR A 88 2.66 -8.00 8.97
N GLU A 89 2.81 -9.15 9.64
CA GLU A 89 4.14 -9.66 10.00
C GLU A 89 4.99 -10.01 8.77
N ILE A 90 4.40 -10.65 7.74
CA ILE A 90 5.10 -10.95 6.48
C ILE A 90 5.55 -9.66 5.80
N LEU A 91 4.65 -8.68 5.65
CA LEU A 91 4.94 -7.42 5.00
C LEU A 91 5.99 -6.61 5.78
N SER A 92 5.87 -6.47 7.09
CA SER A 92 6.88 -5.78 7.92
C SER A 92 8.25 -6.44 7.79
N SER A 93 8.30 -7.78 7.85
CA SER A 93 9.52 -8.57 7.71
C SER A 93 10.18 -8.40 6.32
N LEU A 94 9.39 -8.33 5.25
CA LEU A 94 9.87 -8.03 3.90
C LEU A 94 10.41 -6.60 3.79
N ARG A 95 9.68 -5.62 4.32
CA ARG A 95 10.08 -4.21 4.30
C ARG A 95 11.42 -4.00 5.01
N GLU A 96 11.55 -4.54 6.21
CA GLU A 96 12.79 -4.45 7.01
C GLU A 96 13.97 -5.06 6.26
N HIS A 97 13.79 -6.24 5.66
CA HIS A 97 14.83 -6.89 4.89
C HIS A 97 15.25 -6.08 3.66
N LEU A 98 14.29 -5.58 2.86
CA LEU A 98 14.57 -4.79 1.66
C LEU A 98 15.24 -3.44 1.99
N LEU A 99 14.88 -2.84 3.13
CA LEU A 99 15.52 -1.61 3.62
C LEU A 99 16.96 -1.87 4.06
N ALA A 100 17.20 -2.90 4.87
CA ALA A 100 18.54 -3.25 5.33
C ALA A 100 19.48 -3.64 4.17
N ALA A 101 18.92 -4.21 3.11
CA ALA A 101 19.65 -4.65 1.92
C ALA A 101 20.09 -3.50 1.00
N ASP A 102 19.53 -2.29 1.14
CA ASP A 102 19.65 -1.23 0.12
C ASP A 102 19.41 -1.79 -1.30
N VAL A 103 18.32 -2.54 -1.43
CA VAL A 103 18.11 -3.56 -2.47
C VAL A 103 18.29 -3.08 -3.92
N LEU A 104 18.04 -1.80 -4.22
CA LEU A 104 18.22 -1.26 -5.58
C LEU A 104 19.64 -0.73 -5.85
N LEU A 105 20.44 -0.46 -4.81
CA LEU A 105 21.79 0.12 -4.95
C LEU A 105 22.88 -0.93 -5.10
N ASN A 106 22.84 -2.00 -4.31
CA ASN A 106 23.94 -2.97 -4.24
C ASN A 106 24.00 -3.88 -5.48
N ASP A 107 25.01 -3.67 -6.33
CA ASP A 107 25.18 -4.38 -7.61
C ASP A 107 25.65 -5.85 -7.47
N GLN A 108 26.03 -6.33 -6.27
CA GLN A 108 26.63 -7.68 -6.13
C GLN A 108 26.39 -8.42 -4.79
N ALA A 109 25.68 -7.88 -3.78
CA ALA A 109 25.77 -8.45 -2.43
C ALA A 109 24.50 -8.53 -1.57
N ALA A 110 23.37 -7.93 -1.97
CA ALA A 110 22.26 -7.77 -1.02
C ALA A 110 21.17 -8.84 -1.14
N LEU A 111 20.86 -9.29 -2.37
CA LEU A 111 19.95 -10.40 -2.62
C LEU A 111 20.69 -11.47 -3.44
N PRO A 112 20.80 -12.72 -2.98
CA PRO A 112 21.34 -13.79 -3.81
C PRO A 112 20.47 -13.92 -5.07
N ILE A 113 21.09 -13.94 -6.24
CA ILE A 113 20.36 -14.30 -7.45
C ILE A 113 20.10 -15.80 -7.41
N THR A 114 18.82 -16.16 -7.26
CA THR A 114 18.35 -17.53 -7.41
C THR A 114 18.65 -18.04 -8.81
N ALA A 115 18.92 -19.34 -8.96
CA ALA A 115 19.13 -19.97 -10.26
C ALA A 115 18.02 -19.58 -11.26
N GLY A 116 18.39 -18.99 -12.41
CA GLY A 116 17.45 -18.47 -13.41
C GLY A 116 16.98 -17.02 -13.22
N GLY A 117 17.41 -16.34 -12.15
CA GLY A 117 17.11 -14.94 -11.87
C GLY A 117 18.00 -13.93 -12.61
N LYS A 118 17.55 -12.67 -12.64
CA LYS A 118 18.27 -11.52 -13.24
C LYS A 118 18.07 -10.25 -12.39
N TYR A 119 19.13 -9.48 -12.17
CA TYR A 119 19.06 -8.17 -11.49
C TYR A 119 18.06 -7.20 -12.15
N SER A 120 17.88 -7.29 -13.47
CA SER A 120 16.92 -6.44 -14.21
C SER A 120 15.46 -6.67 -13.81
N ASN A 121 15.13 -7.80 -13.20
CA ASN A 121 13.76 -8.12 -12.76
C ASN A 121 13.46 -7.59 -11.34
N ILE A 122 14.50 -7.35 -10.54
CA ILE A 122 14.34 -6.95 -9.13
C ILE A 122 13.57 -5.63 -9.00
N PRO A 123 13.93 -4.52 -9.69
CA PRO A 123 13.20 -3.26 -9.52
C PRO A 123 11.70 -3.33 -9.85
N PRO A 124 11.26 -3.84 -11.02
CA PRO A 124 9.83 -3.91 -11.31
C PRO A 124 9.08 -4.87 -10.38
N ASN A 125 9.70 -5.96 -9.92
CA ASN A 125 9.09 -6.87 -8.94
C ASN A 125 8.94 -6.22 -7.55
N ILE A 126 9.91 -5.38 -7.14
CA ILE A 126 9.80 -4.59 -5.90
C ILE A 126 8.73 -3.51 -6.03
N PHE A 127 8.59 -2.86 -7.18
CA PHE A 127 7.52 -1.88 -7.39
C PHE A 127 6.15 -2.53 -7.32
N TYR A 128 6.01 -3.74 -7.86
CA TYR A 128 4.80 -4.54 -7.69
C TYR A 128 4.52 -4.92 -6.23
N LEU A 129 5.54 -5.42 -5.53
CA LEU A 129 5.46 -5.72 -4.10
C LEU A 129 5.03 -4.48 -3.31
N THR A 130 5.56 -3.30 -3.65
CA THR A 130 5.18 -2.02 -3.05
C THR A 130 3.69 -1.71 -3.25
N SER A 131 3.14 -1.98 -4.45
CA SER A 131 1.69 -1.86 -4.68
C SER A 131 0.88 -2.79 -3.77
N CYS A 132 1.39 -4.00 -3.49
CA CYS A 132 0.74 -4.95 -2.57
C CYS A 132 0.68 -4.40 -1.13
N PHE A 133 1.78 -3.78 -0.65
CA PHE A 133 1.79 -3.10 0.66
C PHE A 133 0.68 -2.06 0.76
N VAL A 134 0.58 -1.20 -0.25
CA VAL A 134 -0.37 -0.09 -0.27
C VAL A 134 -1.82 -0.60 -0.39
N ASP A 135 -2.06 -1.69 -1.13
CA ASP A 135 -3.39 -2.32 -1.16
C ASP A 135 -3.78 -2.88 0.20
N LYS A 136 -2.86 -3.55 0.92
CA LYS A 136 -3.15 -4.05 2.28
C LYS A 136 -3.33 -2.92 3.30
N LEU A 137 -2.70 -1.77 3.08
CA LEU A 137 -2.94 -0.56 3.84
C LEU A 137 -4.37 -0.03 3.63
N TRP A 138 -4.79 0.18 2.38
CA TRP A 138 -6.13 0.66 2.04
C TRP A 138 -7.26 -0.31 2.42
N GLN A 139 -6.99 -1.62 2.37
CA GLN A 139 -7.92 -2.65 2.85
C GLN A 139 -8.04 -2.70 4.38
N GLY A 140 -7.21 -1.98 5.13
CA GLY A 140 -7.16 -2.03 6.59
C GLY A 140 -6.65 -3.38 7.14
N VAL A 141 -5.89 -4.11 6.32
CA VAL A 141 -5.27 -5.39 6.68
C VAL A 141 -3.89 -5.20 7.28
N TYR A 142 -3.11 -4.25 6.75
CA TYR A 142 -1.84 -3.83 7.34
C TYR A 142 -2.11 -2.97 8.59
N THR A 143 -1.54 -3.36 9.72
CA THR A 143 -1.88 -2.78 11.04
C THR A 143 -0.74 -1.99 11.70
N ARG A 144 0.41 -1.83 11.03
CA ARG A 144 1.48 -0.93 11.50
C ARG A 144 1.24 0.51 11.06
N ASP A 145 2.08 1.41 11.56
CA ASP A 145 2.09 2.80 11.18
C ASP A 145 2.24 2.97 9.65
N PRO A 146 1.33 3.68 8.97
CA PRO A 146 1.44 3.93 7.53
C PRO A 146 2.71 4.69 7.12
N HIS A 147 3.33 5.46 8.03
CA HIS A 147 4.61 6.13 7.77
C HIS A 147 5.75 5.14 7.48
N GLU A 148 5.68 3.93 8.03
CA GLU A 148 6.66 2.88 7.72
C GLU A 148 6.69 2.54 6.23
N ILE A 149 5.53 2.52 5.58
CA ILE A 149 5.38 2.28 4.13
C ILE A 149 5.81 3.53 3.36
N LEU A 150 5.41 4.72 3.80
CA LEU A 150 5.81 5.97 3.16
C LEU A 150 7.34 6.11 3.12
N ASP A 151 8.02 5.90 4.23
CA ASP A 151 9.48 5.99 4.34
C ASP A 151 10.18 4.93 3.49
N PHE A 152 9.60 3.73 3.40
CA PHE A 152 10.08 2.70 2.49
C PHE A 152 10.02 3.16 1.03
N ILE A 153 8.89 3.71 0.59
CA ILE A 153 8.72 4.21 -0.79
C ILE A 153 9.65 5.39 -1.08
N ILE A 154 9.81 6.33 -0.15
CA ILE A 154 10.74 7.46 -0.27
C ILE A 154 12.17 6.95 -0.46
N LYS A 155 12.60 5.97 0.36
CA LYS A 155 13.92 5.37 0.24
C LYS A 155 14.11 4.66 -1.11
N LEU A 156 13.14 3.86 -1.56
CA LEU A 156 13.19 3.20 -2.88
C LEU A 156 13.35 4.20 -4.02
N LEU A 157 12.51 5.24 -4.06
CA LEU A 157 12.60 6.30 -5.08
C LEU A 157 13.95 7.05 -5.00
N GLY A 158 14.45 7.29 -3.79
CA GLY A 158 15.78 7.84 -3.56
C GLY A 158 16.91 6.96 -4.10
N GLN A 159 16.79 5.63 -3.98
CA GLN A 159 17.75 4.68 -4.56
C GLN A 159 17.71 4.70 -6.09
N VAL A 160 16.51 4.65 -6.70
CA VAL A 160 16.32 4.75 -8.15
C VAL A 160 16.96 6.01 -8.71
N LYS A 161 16.69 7.16 -8.07
CA LYS A 161 17.24 8.47 -8.46
C LYS A 161 18.76 8.51 -8.33
N ARG A 162 19.32 8.02 -7.22
CA ARG A 162 20.78 8.02 -6.97
C ARG A 162 21.55 7.15 -7.97
N LYS A 163 21.01 5.98 -8.31
CA LYS A 163 21.65 5.04 -9.25
C LYS A 163 21.38 5.39 -10.72
N GLY A 164 20.48 6.34 -11.00
CA GLY A 164 20.10 6.71 -12.37
C GLY A 164 19.47 5.53 -13.13
N MET A 165 18.70 4.69 -12.44
CA MET A 165 18.18 3.47 -13.05
C MET A 165 17.15 3.79 -14.14
N HIS A 166 17.32 3.19 -15.32
CA HIS A 166 16.34 3.26 -16.40
C HIS A 166 15.22 2.22 -16.21
N VAL A 167 14.36 2.46 -15.22
CA VAL A 167 13.21 1.60 -14.89
C VAL A 167 11.91 2.41 -14.92
N GLN A 168 10.80 1.75 -15.25
CA GLN A 168 9.48 2.38 -15.20
C GLN A 168 9.08 2.62 -13.74
N THR A 169 8.93 3.88 -13.35
CA THR A 169 8.67 4.30 -11.96
C THR A 169 7.21 4.65 -11.70
N GLU A 170 6.35 4.59 -12.71
CA GLU A 170 4.92 4.94 -12.63
C GLU A 170 4.19 4.22 -11.49
N ASN A 171 4.41 2.91 -11.34
CA ASN A 171 3.75 2.10 -10.31
C ASN A 171 4.20 2.45 -8.88
N VAL A 172 5.48 2.79 -8.68
CA VAL A 172 6.00 3.19 -7.36
C VAL A 172 5.57 4.62 -7.02
N TYR A 173 5.47 5.53 -7.99
CA TYR A 173 4.86 6.84 -7.78
C TYR A 173 3.36 6.75 -7.47
N ARG A 174 2.62 5.88 -8.15
CA ARG A 174 1.22 5.59 -7.81
C ARG A 174 1.07 5.07 -6.37
N SER A 175 1.96 4.17 -5.95
CA SER A 175 2.00 3.67 -4.58
C SER A 175 2.30 4.79 -3.56
N LEU A 176 3.24 5.69 -3.89
CA LEU A 176 3.53 6.89 -3.09
C LEU A 176 2.28 7.76 -2.94
N ASN A 177 1.65 8.12 -4.06
CA ASN A 177 0.47 8.98 -4.13
C ASN A 177 -0.67 8.43 -3.26
N ARG A 178 -0.99 7.15 -3.43
CA ARG A 178 -2.01 6.45 -2.64
C ARG A 178 -1.68 6.41 -1.15
N THR A 179 -0.41 6.26 -0.78
CA THR A 179 0.01 6.26 0.63
C THR A 179 -0.14 7.65 1.26
N LEU A 180 0.26 8.71 0.54
CA LEU A 180 0.08 10.09 0.99
C LEU A 180 -1.41 10.41 1.21
N LEU A 181 -2.25 10.09 0.23
CA LEU A 181 -3.70 10.30 0.32
C LEU A 181 -4.32 9.46 1.44
N PHE A 182 -3.85 8.24 1.67
CA PHE A 182 -4.32 7.40 2.77
C PHE A 182 -4.11 8.10 4.12
N ILE A 183 -2.89 8.56 4.38
CA ILE A 183 -2.51 9.19 5.66
C ILE A 183 -3.30 10.49 5.87
N LEU A 184 -3.31 11.37 4.87
CA LEU A 184 -3.96 12.67 4.98
C LEU A 184 -5.48 12.56 5.16
N SER A 185 -6.11 11.53 4.58
CA SER A 185 -7.55 11.32 4.61
C SER A 185 -8.09 10.57 5.83
N ARG A 186 -7.23 10.05 6.73
CA ARG A 186 -7.73 9.39 7.95
C ARG A 186 -8.50 10.38 8.84
N PRO A 187 -9.56 9.95 9.56
CA PRO A 187 -10.20 10.77 10.57
C PRO A 187 -9.19 11.29 11.60
N THR A 188 -9.40 12.52 12.07
CA THR A 188 -8.62 13.06 13.20
C THR A 188 -9.49 12.99 14.46
N GLU A 189 -9.18 12.07 15.38
CA GLU A 189 -9.91 11.91 16.65
C GLU A 189 -9.08 12.40 17.84
N CYS A 190 -7.74 12.39 17.72
CA CYS A 190 -6.83 12.82 18.77
C CYS A 190 -5.59 13.59 18.26
N VAL A 191 -4.80 14.12 19.19
CA VAL A 191 -3.54 14.84 18.86
C VAL A 191 -2.54 13.94 18.15
N ALA A 192 -2.52 12.64 18.43
CA ALA A 192 -1.64 11.71 17.72
C ALA A 192 -1.98 11.66 16.21
N ASP A 193 -3.27 11.67 15.85
CA ASP A 193 -3.69 11.70 14.44
C ASP A 193 -3.28 13.01 13.74
N GLN A 194 -3.34 14.13 14.46
CA GLN A 194 -2.84 15.42 13.96
C GLN A 194 -1.33 15.34 13.69
N MET A 195 -0.56 14.74 14.61
CA MET A 195 0.89 14.56 14.43
C MET A 195 1.21 13.63 13.26
N THR A 196 0.43 12.56 13.05
CA THR A 196 0.58 11.68 11.88
C THR A 196 0.38 12.43 10.57
N LYS A 197 -0.63 13.33 10.50
CA LYS A 197 -0.85 14.18 9.31
C LYS A 197 0.24 15.22 9.13
N LEU A 198 0.65 15.86 10.23
CA LEU A 198 1.72 16.86 10.22
C LEU A 198 3.04 16.26 9.72
N GLU A 199 3.42 15.08 10.21
CA GLU A 199 4.61 14.36 9.75
C GLU A 199 4.53 14.05 8.25
N CYS A 200 3.37 13.65 7.74
CA CYS A 200 3.16 13.39 6.31
C CYS A 200 3.41 14.64 5.47
N LEU A 201 2.81 15.77 5.86
CA LEU A 201 2.99 17.06 5.19
C LEU A 201 4.44 17.54 5.27
N GLN A 202 5.11 17.37 6.41
CA GLN A 202 6.52 17.70 6.57
C GLN A 202 7.42 16.86 5.65
N LYS A 203 7.18 15.55 5.54
CA LYS A 203 7.89 14.68 4.60
C LYS A 203 7.69 15.14 3.15
N MET A 204 6.49 15.60 2.79
CA MET A 204 6.24 16.18 1.46
C MET A 204 7.02 17.47 1.22
N ILE A 205 7.11 18.36 2.21
CA ILE A 205 7.89 19.59 2.12
C ILE A 205 9.38 19.28 1.94
N ILE A 206 9.92 18.35 2.75
CA ILE A 206 11.33 17.95 2.74
C ILE A 206 11.70 17.26 1.41
N HIS A 207 10.86 16.31 0.96
CA HIS A 207 11.13 15.48 -0.22
C HIS A 207 10.42 15.98 -1.48
N ARG A 208 10.01 17.26 -1.54
CA ARG A 208 9.25 17.85 -2.65
C ARG A 208 9.83 17.59 -4.04
N THR A 209 11.15 17.61 -4.19
CA THR A 209 11.85 17.39 -5.47
C THR A 209 11.88 15.92 -5.91
N LEU A 210 11.56 15.00 -5.00
CA LEU A 210 11.38 13.59 -5.28
C LEU A 210 9.90 13.28 -5.56
N MET A 211 9.00 13.82 -4.74
CA MET A 211 7.57 13.48 -4.77
C MET A 211 6.79 14.20 -5.89
N LEU A 212 7.13 15.47 -6.18
CA LEU A 212 6.41 16.32 -7.15
C LEU A 212 7.18 16.48 -8.48
N VAL A 213 8.04 15.52 -8.81
CA VAL A 213 8.78 15.51 -10.08
C VAL A 213 7.84 15.34 -11.29
N ALA A 214 8.30 15.69 -12.49
CA ALA A 214 7.54 15.52 -13.73
C ALA A 214 7.15 14.05 -14.01
N ALA A 215 7.99 13.09 -13.60
CA ALA A 215 7.69 11.65 -13.73
C ALA A 215 6.49 11.18 -12.86
N ASN A 216 6.11 11.95 -11.83
CA ASN A 216 4.88 11.73 -11.08
C ASN A 216 3.75 12.56 -11.71
N SER A 217 3.08 11.97 -12.69
CA SER A 217 2.07 12.63 -13.55
C SER A 217 0.69 11.95 -13.48
N GLU A 218 0.40 11.20 -12.42
CA GLU A 218 -0.90 10.58 -12.23
C GLU A 218 -2.01 11.65 -12.13
N ALA A 219 -3.00 11.55 -13.03
CA ALA A 219 -4.03 12.56 -13.24
C ALA A 219 -4.93 12.76 -12.00
N GLU A 220 -5.15 11.71 -11.22
CA GLU A 220 -6.00 11.74 -10.05
C GLU A 220 -5.29 12.36 -8.83
N PHE A 221 -3.95 12.29 -8.77
CA PHE A 221 -3.22 12.61 -7.55
C PHE A 221 -3.26 14.09 -7.17
N ILE A 222 -2.88 14.99 -8.08
CA ILE A 222 -2.77 16.42 -7.76
C ILE A 222 -4.12 17.02 -7.32
N PRO A 223 -5.25 16.76 -8.01
CA PRO A 223 -6.55 17.19 -7.53
C PRO A 223 -6.92 16.57 -6.17
N CYS A 224 -6.69 15.27 -5.95
CA CYS A 224 -7.01 14.64 -4.66
C CYS A 224 -6.16 15.20 -3.51
N LEU A 225 -4.88 15.49 -3.76
CA LEU A 225 -4.01 16.13 -2.79
C LEU A 225 -4.53 17.53 -2.44
N CYS A 226 -4.87 18.35 -3.45
CA CYS A 226 -5.41 19.68 -3.21
C CYS A 226 -6.75 19.64 -2.45
N TYR A 227 -7.58 18.62 -2.70
CA TYR A 227 -8.78 18.38 -1.91
C TYR A 227 -8.44 18.16 -0.44
N CYS A 228 -7.50 17.26 -0.13
CA CYS A 228 -7.06 17.03 1.25
C CYS A 228 -6.52 18.30 1.90
N LEU A 229 -5.67 19.06 1.20
CA LEU A 229 -5.12 20.31 1.72
C LEU A 229 -6.22 21.32 2.07
N LEU A 230 -7.21 21.50 1.17
CA LEU A 230 -8.32 22.43 1.38
C LEU A 230 -9.15 22.06 2.61
N GLN A 231 -9.41 20.76 2.84
CA GLN A 231 -10.12 20.29 4.03
C GLN A 231 -9.28 20.50 5.30
N LEU A 232 -7.97 20.20 5.25
CA LEU A 232 -7.07 20.37 6.39
C LEU A 232 -6.90 21.83 6.80
N THR A 233 -6.85 22.77 5.85
CA THR A 233 -6.78 24.21 6.14
C THR A 233 -8.09 24.77 6.69
N ALA A 234 -9.23 24.17 6.32
CA ALA A 234 -10.55 24.55 6.82
C ALA A 234 -10.93 23.85 8.14
N ASP A 235 -10.05 23.01 8.69
CA ASP A 235 -10.33 22.11 9.84
C ASP A 235 -11.59 21.23 9.62
N ALA A 236 -11.79 20.81 8.37
CA ALA A 236 -12.89 19.98 7.96
C ALA A 236 -12.48 18.50 7.88
N GLN A 237 -13.39 17.60 8.22
CA GLN A 237 -13.17 16.17 8.07
C GLN A 237 -13.23 15.79 6.59
N ILE A 238 -12.24 15.03 6.14
CA ILE A 238 -12.19 14.50 4.77
C ILE A 238 -13.20 13.36 4.65
N SER A 239 -14.19 13.53 3.77
CA SER A 239 -15.22 12.50 3.57
C SER A 239 -14.61 11.25 2.94
N MET A 240 -14.78 10.09 3.58
CA MET A 240 -14.43 8.80 3.02
C MET A 240 -15.61 8.11 2.32
N GLU A 241 -16.80 8.71 2.31
CA GLU A 241 -18.00 8.17 1.66
C GLU A 241 -18.07 8.58 0.18
N THR A 242 -18.45 7.65 -0.71
CA THR A 242 -18.72 7.98 -2.14
C THR A 242 -20.20 8.16 -2.46
N VAL A 243 -21.09 7.78 -1.55
CA VAL A 243 -22.52 8.04 -1.69
C VAL A 243 -22.81 9.35 -0.98
N ARG A 244 -23.19 10.39 -1.74
CA ARG A 244 -23.78 11.59 -1.16
C ARG A 244 -25.09 11.20 -0.47
N ARG A 245 -25.08 10.98 0.84
CA ARG A 245 -26.30 11.18 1.62
C ARG A 245 -26.55 12.68 1.61
N THR A 246 -27.59 13.12 0.92
CA THR A 246 -28.05 14.50 0.96
C THR A 246 -28.61 14.78 2.35
N THR A 247 -27.73 15.07 3.31
CA THR A 247 -28.11 15.81 4.50
C THR A 247 -27.55 17.20 4.32
N TRP A 248 -28.37 18.07 3.74
CA TRP A 248 -28.12 19.50 3.61
C TRP A 248 -28.09 20.13 5.01
N HIS A 249 -26.94 20.04 5.69
CA HIS A 249 -26.64 20.87 6.85
C HIS A 249 -25.20 21.39 6.71
N ILE A 250 -24.96 22.24 5.72
CA ILE A 250 -23.91 23.24 5.83
C ILE A 250 -24.53 24.32 6.72
N ASN A 251 -24.11 24.42 7.98
CA ASN A 251 -24.48 25.56 8.81
C ASN A 251 -23.63 26.76 8.34
N PRO A 252 -24.18 27.76 7.65
CA PRO A 252 -23.41 28.90 7.14
C PRO A 252 -22.85 29.78 8.26
N ALA A 253 -23.25 29.51 9.51
CA ALA A 253 -22.69 30.14 10.71
C ALA A 253 -21.30 29.63 11.11
N SER A 254 -20.81 28.49 10.58
CA SER A 254 -19.47 27.99 10.93
C SER A 254 -18.32 28.73 10.22
N PHE A 255 -18.62 29.48 9.16
CA PHE A 255 -17.65 30.30 8.44
C PHE A 255 -17.65 31.78 8.87
N SER A 256 -18.71 32.25 9.53
CA SER A 256 -18.86 33.67 9.90
C SER A 256 -18.47 34.03 11.34
N ASP A 257 -18.07 33.08 12.19
CA ASP A 257 -17.70 33.37 13.60
C ASP A 257 -16.19 33.29 13.89
N ARG A 258 -15.32 33.19 12.88
CA ARG A 258 -13.85 33.18 13.09
C ARG A 258 -13.13 34.45 12.61
N SER A 259 -13.89 35.52 12.37
CA SER A 259 -13.33 36.86 12.10
C SER A 259 -13.91 37.91 13.07
N ARG A 260 -13.59 37.74 14.35
CA ARG A 260 -13.47 38.80 15.37
C ARG A 260 -13.36 38.13 16.74
N ASN A 261 -12.13 37.86 17.16
CA ASN A 261 -11.70 37.98 18.56
C ASN A 261 -10.17 37.94 18.57
N ALA A 262 -9.57 38.93 17.90
CA ALA A 262 -8.23 39.39 18.20
C ALA A 262 -8.30 40.25 19.47
N ALA A 263 -8.59 39.61 20.60
CA ALA A 263 -8.50 40.14 21.96
C ALA A 263 -8.86 39.00 22.92
N ASP A 264 -7.85 38.26 23.37
CA ASP A 264 -7.65 37.88 24.77
C ASP A 264 -6.78 36.63 24.88
N ASN A 265 -5.83 36.73 25.80
CA ASN A 265 -4.75 35.80 26.10
C ASN A 265 -5.29 34.48 26.68
N LYS A 266 -5.93 33.65 25.86
CA LYS A 266 -6.31 32.27 26.19
C LYS A 266 -5.25 31.33 25.60
N ASN A 267 -4.55 30.62 26.48
CA ASN A 267 -3.68 29.51 26.06
C ASN A 267 -4.54 28.53 25.22
N LEU A 268 -4.11 28.29 23.98
CA LEU A 268 -4.75 27.33 23.09
C LEU A 268 -4.67 25.94 23.72
N SER A 269 -5.68 25.10 23.48
CA SER A 269 -5.56 23.68 23.82
C SER A 269 -4.50 23.02 22.93
N SER A 270 -3.86 21.97 23.42
CA SER A 270 -2.88 21.19 22.64
C SER A 270 -3.45 20.67 21.32
N SER A 271 -4.76 20.43 21.27
CA SER A 271 -5.46 20.04 20.05
C SER A 271 -5.54 21.19 19.05
N GLU A 272 -5.94 22.40 19.48
CA GLU A 272 -6.02 23.58 18.61
C GLU A 272 -4.64 23.98 18.08
N GLU A 273 -3.59 23.90 18.91
CA GLU A 273 -2.20 24.10 18.46
C GLU A 273 -1.81 23.08 17.39
N GLY A 274 -2.13 21.80 17.58
CA GLY A 274 -1.87 20.75 16.61
C GLY A 274 -2.60 20.96 15.28
N HIS A 275 -3.87 21.37 15.32
CA HIS A 275 -4.64 21.75 14.12
C HIS A 275 -3.99 22.92 13.36
N LEU A 276 -3.55 23.97 14.05
CA LEU A 276 -2.87 25.11 13.44
C LEU A 276 -1.55 24.71 12.77
N LEU A 277 -0.78 23.81 13.38
CA LEU A 277 0.45 23.28 12.79
C LEU A 277 0.17 22.47 11.52
N VAL A 278 -0.86 21.62 11.53
CA VAL A 278 -1.29 20.85 10.35
C VAL A 278 -1.73 21.79 9.23
N ALA A 279 -2.57 22.78 9.52
CA ALA A 279 -3.02 23.78 8.55
C ALA A 279 -1.85 24.57 7.96
N SER A 280 -0.91 25.03 8.80
CA SER A 280 0.29 25.73 8.34
C SER A 280 1.16 24.88 7.42
N ALA A 281 1.35 23.59 7.75
CA ALA A 281 2.09 22.66 6.90
C ALA A 281 1.33 22.41 5.58
N ALA A 282 0.00 22.32 5.61
CA ALA A 282 -0.82 22.15 4.42
C ALA A 282 -0.72 23.36 3.47
N CYS A 283 -0.75 24.59 3.99
CA CYS A 283 -0.50 25.82 3.22
C CYS A 283 0.88 25.79 2.54
N LYS A 284 1.93 25.34 3.25
CA LYS A 284 3.27 25.21 2.66
C LYS A 284 3.33 24.16 1.54
N VAL A 285 2.64 23.03 1.70
CA VAL A 285 2.53 22.03 0.62
C VAL A 285 1.78 22.62 -0.56
N TRP A 286 0.70 23.39 -0.32
CA TRP A 286 -0.04 24.10 -1.36
C TRP A 286 0.85 25.04 -2.17
N GLU A 287 1.67 25.88 -1.52
CA GLU A 287 2.61 26.77 -2.22
C GLU A 287 3.54 25.99 -3.14
N ILE A 288 4.08 24.86 -2.67
CA ILE A 288 4.96 23.99 -3.46
C ILE A 288 4.20 23.40 -4.66
N VAL A 289 2.98 22.91 -4.46
CA VAL A 289 2.14 22.35 -5.52
C VAL A 289 1.76 23.44 -6.53
N TYR A 290 1.40 24.63 -6.09
CA TYR A 290 1.06 25.75 -6.96
C TYR A 290 2.25 26.12 -7.86
N LEU A 291 3.45 26.24 -7.28
CA LEU A 291 4.63 26.60 -8.05
C LEU A 291 5.07 25.50 -9.04
N SER A 292 4.85 24.22 -8.72
CA SER A 292 5.40 23.10 -9.51
C SER A 292 4.38 22.38 -10.40
N LYS A 293 3.09 22.46 -10.10
CA LYS A 293 2.01 21.66 -10.71
C LYS A 293 0.75 22.46 -11.07
N ARG A 294 0.76 23.81 -10.99
CA ARG A 294 -0.41 24.66 -11.32
C ARG A 294 -1.01 24.35 -12.68
N GLN A 295 -0.21 24.28 -13.75
CA GLN A 295 -0.72 23.99 -15.09
C GLN A 295 -1.43 22.64 -15.17
N SER A 296 -0.84 21.61 -14.55
CA SER A 296 -1.50 20.30 -14.46
C SER A 296 -2.81 20.38 -13.67
N LEU A 297 -2.86 21.14 -12.57
CA LEU A 297 -4.08 21.34 -11.79
C LEU A 297 -5.17 22.06 -12.60
N GLU A 298 -4.81 23.09 -13.36
CA GLU A 298 -5.71 23.83 -14.26
C GLU A 298 -6.32 22.91 -15.33
N GLU A 299 -5.48 22.11 -15.98
CA GLU A 299 -5.89 21.14 -17.01
C GLU A 299 -6.84 20.07 -16.45
N LEU A 300 -6.51 19.49 -15.30
CA LEU A 300 -7.28 18.41 -14.68
C LEU A 300 -8.61 18.91 -14.09
N CYS A 301 -8.62 20.10 -13.51
CA CYS A 301 -9.84 20.69 -12.92
C CYS A 301 -10.66 21.49 -13.95
N LYS A 302 -10.11 21.76 -15.14
CA LYS A 302 -10.71 22.61 -16.18
C LYS A 302 -11.03 24.03 -15.67
N VAL A 303 -10.08 24.62 -14.95
CA VAL A 303 -10.18 25.97 -14.37
C VAL A 303 -8.96 26.79 -14.76
N ALA A 304 -9.09 28.11 -14.71
CA ALA A 304 -7.95 29.03 -14.84
C ALA A 304 -7.57 29.57 -13.46
N LEU A 305 -6.31 29.42 -13.08
CA LEU A 305 -5.76 29.92 -11.82
C LEU A 305 -4.89 31.16 -12.07
N PRO A 306 -4.79 32.09 -11.09
CA PRO A 306 -3.95 33.27 -11.22
C PRO A 306 -2.50 32.93 -11.58
N VAL A 307 -1.89 33.68 -12.49
CA VAL A 307 -0.47 33.45 -12.82
C VAL A 307 0.39 33.89 -11.63
N ALA A 308 1.25 33.00 -11.14
CA ALA A 308 2.33 33.39 -10.23
C ALA A 308 3.44 34.05 -11.08
N GLU A 309 3.44 35.37 -11.22
CA GLU A 309 4.52 36.07 -11.93
C GLU A 309 5.80 36.02 -11.11
N GLY A 310 6.87 35.51 -11.74
CA GLY A 310 8.18 35.36 -11.13
C GLY A 310 8.85 36.71 -10.85
N SER A 311 9.52 36.79 -9.70
CA SER A 311 10.52 37.80 -9.30
C SER A 311 10.07 39.19 -8.83
N THR A 312 8.78 39.57 -8.93
CA THR A 312 8.26 40.72 -8.15
C THR A 312 6.85 40.45 -7.60
N GLY A 313 6.76 39.86 -6.40
CA GLY A 313 5.60 40.00 -5.52
C GLY A 313 4.24 39.48 -6.00
N GLY A 314 4.17 38.61 -7.02
CA GLY A 314 2.95 37.88 -7.34
C GLY A 314 2.61 36.92 -6.20
N GLN A 315 1.80 37.36 -5.24
CA GLN A 315 1.45 36.60 -4.04
C GLN A 315 0.72 35.31 -4.47
N ILE A 316 1.25 34.15 -4.07
CA ILE A 316 0.56 32.87 -4.26
C ILE A 316 -0.81 33.00 -3.58
N PRO A 317 -1.92 32.75 -4.30
CA PRO A 317 -3.24 32.87 -3.72
C PRO A 317 -3.37 31.88 -2.57
N ASP A 318 -3.94 32.36 -1.46
CA ASP A 318 -4.27 31.49 -0.35
C ASP A 318 -5.24 30.39 -0.82
N LEU A 319 -5.04 29.16 -0.37
CA LEU A 319 -5.83 28.02 -0.82
C LEU A 319 -7.32 28.22 -0.53
N GLN A 320 -7.65 28.82 0.61
CA GLN A 320 -9.04 29.06 0.98
C GLN A 320 -9.70 30.11 0.08
N SER A 321 -8.94 31.09 -0.43
CA SER A 321 -9.45 32.08 -1.38
C SER A 321 -9.90 31.48 -2.71
N LEU A 322 -9.37 30.30 -3.07
CA LEU A 322 -9.72 29.57 -4.29
C LEU A 322 -10.84 28.55 -4.09
N TRP A 323 -11.45 28.50 -2.91
CA TRP A 323 -12.48 27.51 -2.56
C TRP A 323 -13.62 27.47 -3.59
N GLU A 324 -14.17 28.62 -3.97
CA GLU A 324 -15.29 28.70 -4.94
C GLU A 324 -14.94 28.10 -6.31
N VAL A 325 -13.69 28.24 -6.74
CA VAL A 325 -13.23 27.77 -8.05
C VAL A 325 -12.86 26.28 -8.01
N LEU A 326 -12.23 25.84 -6.93
CA LEU A 326 -11.61 24.51 -6.84
C LEU A 326 -12.48 23.48 -6.12
N HIS A 327 -13.37 23.87 -5.20
CA HIS A 327 -14.04 22.91 -4.32
C HIS A 327 -14.80 21.82 -5.08
N GLU A 328 -15.64 22.18 -6.05
CA GLU A 328 -16.41 21.20 -6.83
C GLU A 328 -15.53 20.24 -7.66
N PRO A 329 -14.60 20.70 -8.52
CA PRO A 329 -13.76 19.79 -9.30
C PRO A 329 -12.88 18.91 -8.40
N LEU A 330 -12.33 19.43 -7.30
CA LEU A 330 -11.55 18.67 -6.34
C LEU A 330 -12.40 17.60 -5.63
N CYS A 331 -13.62 17.92 -5.22
CA CYS A 331 -14.56 16.93 -4.65
C CYS A 331 -14.90 15.81 -5.63
N ARG A 332 -15.13 16.14 -6.91
CA ARG A 332 -15.40 15.14 -7.96
C ARG A 332 -14.20 14.23 -8.17
N ALA A 333 -12.99 14.77 -8.23
CA ALA A 333 -11.78 14.00 -8.35
C ALA A 333 -11.58 13.05 -7.16
N TRP A 334 -11.78 13.56 -5.94
CA TRP A 334 -11.70 12.75 -4.71
C TRP A 334 -12.71 11.60 -4.69
N THR A 335 -13.97 11.88 -5.05
CA THR A 335 -15.02 10.86 -5.11
C THR A 335 -14.67 9.78 -6.14
N ASN A 336 -14.19 10.19 -7.33
CA ASN A 336 -13.76 9.26 -8.37
C ASN A 336 -12.58 8.39 -7.91
N PHE A 337 -11.59 8.99 -7.24
CA PHE A 337 -10.46 8.27 -6.65
C PHE A 337 -10.94 7.21 -5.67
N LEU A 338 -11.82 7.55 -4.72
CA LEU A 338 -12.37 6.58 -3.76
C LEU A 338 -13.18 5.47 -4.43
N ASP A 339 -13.89 5.79 -5.50
CA ASP A 339 -14.63 4.80 -6.30
C ASP A 339 -13.69 3.82 -7.00
N LEU A 340 -12.59 4.30 -7.56
CA LEU A 340 -11.53 3.47 -8.13
C LEU A 340 -10.86 2.62 -7.04
N GLU A 341 -10.57 3.21 -5.89
CA GLU A 341 -9.98 2.52 -4.74
C GLU A 341 -10.86 1.39 -4.20
N ARG A 342 -12.19 1.51 -4.28
CA ARG A 342 -13.10 0.40 -3.93
C ARG A 342 -13.26 -0.64 -5.03
N LYS A 343 -13.30 -0.23 -6.31
CA LYS A 343 -13.61 -1.11 -7.45
C LYS A 343 -12.39 -1.84 -7.99
N SER A 344 -11.22 -1.22 -7.90
CA SER A 344 -9.96 -1.74 -8.44
C SER A 344 -9.11 -2.31 -7.31
N GLY A 345 -8.80 -3.60 -7.40
CA GLY A 345 -7.57 -4.09 -6.80
C GLY A 345 -6.42 -3.47 -7.59
N TYR A 346 -5.87 -2.35 -7.14
CA TYR A 346 -4.81 -1.61 -7.85
C TYR A 346 -3.62 -2.52 -8.16
N THR A 347 -3.24 -3.42 -7.26
CA THR A 347 -2.23 -4.45 -7.51
C THR A 347 -2.57 -5.32 -8.72
N ARG A 348 -3.85 -5.61 -8.98
CA ARG A 348 -4.28 -6.38 -10.15
C ARG A 348 -4.04 -5.64 -11.47
N GLU A 349 -4.24 -4.31 -11.49
CA GLU A 349 -3.94 -3.49 -12.67
C GLU A 349 -2.43 -3.44 -12.92
N VAL A 350 -1.63 -3.26 -11.86
CA VAL A 350 -0.16 -3.30 -11.94
C VAL A 350 0.31 -4.67 -12.44
N MET A 351 -0.25 -5.75 -11.90
CA MET A 351 0.04 -7.13 -12.33
C MET A 351 -0.23 -7.30 -13.82
N GLN A 352 -1.40 -6.86 -14.30
CA GLN A 352 -1.78 -6.99 -15.71
C GLN A 352 -0.82 -6.23 -16.63
N THR A 353 -0.48 -4.99 -16.29
CA THR A 353 0.48 -4.17 -17.05
C THR A 353 1.87 -4.82 -17.09
N GLN A 354 2.32 -5.40 -15.98
CA GLN A 354 3.62 -6.07 -15.90
C GLN A 354 3.62 -7.37 -16.71
N MET A 355 2.57 -8.19 -16.61
CA MET A 355 2.39 -9.40 -17.42
C MET A 355 2.42 -9.10 -18.93
N GLN A 356 1.72 -8.03 -19.35
CA GLN A 356 1.71 -7.57 -20.74
C GLN A 356 3.10 -7.13 -21.20
N THR A 357 3.82 -6.36 -20.38
CA THR A 357 5.18 -5.90 -20.68
C THR A 357 6.15 -7.07 -20.87
N VAL A 358 6.08 -8.09 -20.02
CA VAL A 358 6.91 -9.30 -20.16
C VAL A 358 6.53 -10.10 -21.40
N SER A 359 5.24 -10.29 -21.66
CA SER A 359 4.74 -11.03 -22.83
C SER A 359 5.14 -10.37 -24.16
N GLN A 360 5.08 -9.03 -24.24
CA GLN A 360 5.50 -8.28 -25.42
C GLN A 360 7.01 -8.37 -25.67
N LYS A 361 7.84 -8.35 -24.61
CA LYS A 361 9.29 -8.57 -24.73
C LYS A 361 9.59 -9.96 -25.27
N LEU A 362 8.83 -10.98 -24.85
CA LEU A 362 8.99 -12.35 -25.35
C LEU A 362 8.61 -12.48 -26.83
N GLN A 363 7.47 -11.91 -27.24
CA GLN A 363 7.00 -11.93 -28.63
C GLN A 363 7.95 -11.22 -29.61
N LYS A 364 8.63 -10.15 -29.17
CA LYS A 364 9.65 -9.46 -29.98
C LYS A 364 10.89 -10.31 -30.26
N VAL A 365 11.14 -11.35 -29.45
CA VAL A 365 12.31 -12.24 -29.59
C VAL A 365 11.95 -13.52 -30.38
N THR A 366 10.68 -13.89 -30.50
CA THR A 366 10.22 -15.14 -31.16
C THR A 366 9.72 -14.98 -32.60
N GLY A 367 10.08 -13.90 -33.32
CA GLY A 367 9.78 -13.75 -34.75
C GLY A 367 8.50 -12.95 -35.05
N GLY A 368 8.67 -11.84 -35.77
CA GLY A 368 7.67 -10.78 -35.99
C GLY A 368 6.55 -11.08 -36.98
N LEU A 369 5.76 -12.15 -36.79
CA LEU A 369 4.60 -12.47 -37.64
C LEU A 369 3.23 -12.13 -37.04
N SER A 370 3.14 -11.58 -35.82
CA SER A 370 1.84 -11.35 -35.17
C SER A 370 1.26 -9.92 -35.33
N ARG A 371 1.77 -9.09 -36.25
CA ARG A 371 1.37 -7.67 -36.39
C ARG A 371 -0.04 -7.42 -36.96
N LEU A 372 -0.87 -8.44 -37.20
CA LEU A 372 -2.20 -8.27 -37.81
C LEU A 372 -3.39 -8.68 -36.94
N ALA A 373 -3.20 -9.06 -35.67
CA ALA A 373 -4.32 -9.36 -34.79
C ALA A 373 -4.47 -8.30 -33.68
N SER A 374 -5.02 -7.14 -34.03
CA SER A 374 -5.69 -6.24 -33.07
C SER A 374 -6.98 -6.93 -32.58
N ARG A 375 -6.85 -8.01 -31.81
CA ARG A 375 -7.98 -8.54 -31.05
C ARG A 375 -8.04 -7.73 -29.75
N LYS A 376 -9.17 -7.06 -29.50
CA LYS A 376 -9.55 -6.60 -28.17
C LYS A 376 -9.36 -7.79 -27.22
N ILE A 377 -8.28 -7.78 -26.44
CA ILE A 377 -8.01 -8.83 -25.47
C ILE A 377 -9.09 -8.68 -24.40
N LYS A 378 -9.97 -9.67 -24.36
CA LYS A 378 -11.01 -9.83 -23.35
C LYS A 378 -10.35 -9.66 -21.98
N ARG A 379 -10.99 -8.90 -21.08
CA ARG A 379 -10.56 -8.72 -19.67
C ARG A 379 -10.55 -10.10 -19.01
N GLU A 380 -9.49 -10.88 -19.23
CA GLU A 380 -9.33 -12.19 -18.61
C GLU A 380 -9.23 -11.97 -17.11
N GLN A 381 -10.07 -12.69 -16.37
CA GLN A 381 -10.02 -12.69 -14.92
C GLN A 381 -8.62 -13.18 -14.53
N ALA A 382 -7.97 -12.44 -13.64
CA ALA A 382 -6.74 -12.90 -13.00
C ALA A 382 -6.94 -14.35 -12.51
N PRO A 383 -5.95 -15.24 -12.66
CA PRO A 383 -6.08 -16.61 -12.17
C PRO A 383 -6.49 -16.53 -10.70
N LYS A 384 -7.71 -16.99 -10.36
CA LYS A 384 -8.07 -17.19 -8.96
C LYS A 384 -7.11 -18.24 -8.44
N VAL A 385 -6.33 -17.91 -7.41
CA VAL A 385 -5.48 -18.88 -6.73
C VAL A 385 -6.43 -19.92 -6.14
N PRO A 386 -6.42 -21.18 -6.61
CA PRO A 386 -7.23 -22.21 -5.98
C PRO A 386 -6.67 -22.39 -4.57
N LEU A 387 -7.49 -22.15 -3.55
CA LEU A 387 -7.14 -22.54 -2.19
C LEU A 387 -6.87 -24.05 -2.20
N SER A 388 -5.77 -24.46 -1.55
CA SER A 388 -5.43 -25.88 -1.45
C SER A 388 -6.60 -26.63 -0.83
N THR A 389 -7.10 -27.64 -1.54
CA THR A 389 -8.19 -28.52 -1.07
C THR A 389 -7.70 -29.61 -0.14
N MET A 390 -6.41 -29.59 0.24
CA MET A 390 -5.82 -30.62 1.08
C MET A 390 -6.39 -30.58 2.49
N THR A 391 -6.84 -31.73 2.95
CA THR A 391 -7.31 -31.96 4.31
C THR A 391 -6.15 -31.86 5.30
N SER A 392 -6.46 -31.61 6.58
CA SER A 392 -5.45 -31.57 7.64
C SER A 392 -4.66 -32.88 7.76
N GLN A 393 -5.33 -34.02 7.54
CA GLN A 393 -4.70 -35.34 7.58
C GLN A 393 -3.69 -35.50 6.45
N GLU A 394 -4.02 -35.03 5.24
CA GLU A 394 -3.09 -35.05 4.12
C GLU A 394 -1.88 -34.15 4.40
N VAL A 395 -2.08 -32.95 4.94
CA VAL A 395 -0.98 -32.05 5.30
C VAL A 395 -0.06 -32.68 6.35
N GLU A 396 -0.62 -33.30 7.38
CA GLU A 396 0.15 -33.97 8.42
C GLU A 396 0.93 -35.18 7.86
N MET A 397 0.27 -36.01 7.06
CA MET A 397 0.90 -37.14 6.36
C MET A 397 2.06 -36.66 5.48
N TRP A 398 1.84 -35.67 4.62
CA TRP A 398 2.89 -35.11 3.78
C TRP A 398 4.01 -34.48 4.60
N THR A 399 3.70 -33.84 5.73
CA THR A 399 4.71 -33.29 6.63
C THR A 399 5.59 -34.42 7.18
N GLN A 400 5.00 -35.51 7.67
CA GLN A 400 5.76 -36.66 8.19
C GLN A 400 6.64 -37.29 7.09
N VAL A 401 6.10 -37.47 5.88
CA VAL A 401 6.87 -37.99 4.72
C VAL A 401 8.07 -37.10 4.42
N HIS A 402 7.89 -35.79 4.32
CA HIS A 402 8.99 -34.88 4.00
C HIS A 402 10.01 -34.79 5.15
N VAL A 403 9.58 -34.84 6.41
CA VAL A 403 10.49 -34.90 7.56
C VAL A 403 11.35 -36.16 7.49
N SER A 404 10.76 -37.33 7.18
CA SER A 404 11.51 -38.58 7.00
C SER A 404 12.55 -38.48 5.89
N ILE A 405 12.17 -37.94 4.73
CA ILE A 405 13.10 -37.76 3.60
C ILE A 405 14.29 -36.86 3.97
N VAL A 406 14.03 -35.76 4.69
CA VAL A 406 15.10 -34.86 5.13
C VAL A 406 16.01 -35.54 6.17
N GLN A 407 15.44 -36.31 7.10
CA GLN A 407 16.22 -37.10 8.07
C GLN A 407 17.14 -38.10 7.37
N GLU A 408 16.61 -38.87 6.42
CA GLU A 408 17.39 -39.83 5.63
C GLU A 408 18.52 -39.16 4.84
N LEU A 409 18.26 -37.99 4.25
CA LEU A 409 19.28 -37.20 3.54
C LEU A 409 20.40 -36.73 4.47
N VAL A 410 20.05 -36.23 5.66
CA VAL A 410 21.03 -35.78 6.67
C VAL A 410 21.89 -36.95 7.14
N ASP A 411 21.28 -38.10 7.43
CA ASP A 411 22.00 -39.32 7.83
C ASP A 411 22.95 -39.80 6.73
N LEU A 412 22.52 -39.74 5.47
CA LEU A 412 23.37 -40.09 4.33
C LEU A 412 24.56 -39.15 4.20
N GLN A 413 24.35 -37.84 4.34
CA GLN A 413 25.42 -36.84 4.27
C GLN A 413 26.41 -37.00 5.43
N LEU A 414 25.92 -37.26 6.64
CA LEU A 414 26.76 -37.53 7.81
C LEU A 414 27.63 -38.76 7.59
N LYS A 415 27.05 -39.87 7.12
CA LYS A 415 27.81 -41.09 6.79
C LYS A 415 28.88 -40.84 5.73
N ARG A 416 28.57 -40.10 4.67
CA ARG A 416 29.55 -39.72 3.63
C ARG A 416 30.68 -38.88 4.20
N HIS A 417 30.37 -37.92 5.06
CA HIS A 417 31.39 -37.07 5.67
C HIS A 417 32.33 -37.87 6.60
N GLN A 418 31.79 -38.81 7.38
CA GLN A 418 32.58 -39.71 8.21
C GLN A 418 33.49 -40.61 7.37
N GLN A 419 32.97 -41.15 6.26
CA GLN A 419 33.75 -41.96 5.33
C GLN A 419 34.84 -41.18 4.60
N SER A 420 34.67 -39.88 4.35
CA SER A 420 35.73 -39.05 3.73
C SER A 420 36.82 -38.61 4.70
N GLN A 421 36.60 -38.76 6.01
CA GLN A 421 37.59 -38.45 7.05
C GLN A 421 38.37 -39.68 7.54
N GLN A 422 38.00 -40.88 7.08
CA GLN A 422 38.77 -42.12 7.22
C GLN A 422 39.61 -42.34 5.96
#